data_AF-A0A225V910-F1
#
_entry.id   AF-A0A225V910-F1
#
_cell.length_a   1.000
_cell.length_b   1.000
_cell.length_c   1.000
_cell.angle_alpha   90.00
_cell.angle_beta   90.00
_cell.angle_gamma   90.00
#
_symmetry.space_group_name_H-M   'P 1'
#
loop_
_entity.id
_entity.type
_entity.pdbx_description
1 polymer ?
#
loop_
_entity_poly.entity_id
_entity_poly.type
_entity_poly.pdbx_seq_one_letter_code
_entity_poly.pdbx_strand_id
1 'polypeptide(L)'
;VHVSKIKLVKIFPDRPVAQLNGSEEDLVDFDETLLPEDSWIQNRDSDEYEMERISDIRPGKRTRYGRIYREFLVHWRGYEDPTWIDEAYLNCGALLYDFLRDRTNRNRFGVMQSHEEP
;
A
#
# COMPACT_ATOMS: atom_id res chain seq x y z
N VAL A 1 -45.23 -3.43 23.92
CA VAL A 1 -44.27 -2.83 22.97
C VAL A 1 -43.42 -1.83 23.74
N HIS A 2 -42.14 -2.12 23.94
CA HIS A 2 -41.22 -1.24 24.69
C HIS A 2 -40.46 -0.41 23.66
N VAL A 3 -40.61 0.92 23.69
CA VAL A 3 -39.89 1.82 22.78
C VAL A 3 -38.79 2.50 23.59
N SER A 4 -37.55 2.12 23.33
CA SER A 4 -36.36 2.67 23.98
C SER A 4 -36.27 4.17 23.70
N LYS A 5 -36.18 4.99 24.75
CA LYS A 5 -36.07 6.45 24.66
C LYS A 5 -34.67 6.83 24.15
N ILE A 6 -34.55 7.14 22.86
CA ILE A 6 -33.28 7.54 22.23
C ILE A 6 -32.84 8.87 22.83
N LYS A 7 -31.58 8.98 23.28
CA LYS A 7 -31.01 10.23 23.80
C LYS A 7 -30.67 11.16 22.62
N LEU A 8 -30.95 12.45 22.79
CA LEU A 8 -30.68 13.50 21.81
C LEU A 8 -29.19 13.51 21.45
N VAL A 9 -28.88 13.38 20.16
CA VAL A 9 -27.52 13.55 19.63
C VAL A 9 -27.10 15.00 19.90
N LYS A 10 -25.93 15.18 20.52
CA LYS A 10 -25.33 16.49 20.76
C LYS A 10 -25.00 17.11 19.40
N ILE A 11 -25.80 18.08 18.98
CA ILE A 11 -25.56 18.83 17.73
C ILE A 11 -24.35 19.73 18.00
N PHE A 12 -23.24 19.41 17.35
CA PHE A 12 -22.09 20.30 17.29
C PHE A 12 -22.39 21.39 16.26
N PRO A 13 -21.94 22.64 16.47
CA PRO A 13 -22.05 23.66 15.44
C PRO A 13 -21.30 23.22 14.18
N ASP A 14 -21.82 23.59 13.02
CA ASP A 14 -21.13 23.36 11.76
C ASP A 14 -19.74 24.00 11.78
N ARG A 15 -18.77 23.33 11.15
CA ARG A 15 -17.40 23.80 11.02
C ARG A 15 -17.44 25.23 10.46
N PRO A 16 -16.88 26.24 11.16
CA PRO A 16 -16.81 27.58 10.61
C PRO A 16 -15.97 27.54 9.34
N VAL A 17 -16.53 28.07 8.25
CA VAL A 17 -15.77 28.33 7.02
C VAL A 17 -14.84 29.49 7.33
N ALA A 18 -13.58 29.20 7.63
CA ALA A 18 -12.54 30.20 7.71
C ALA A 18 -12.38 30.81 6.30
N GLN A 19 -12.96 31.99 6.09
CA GLN A 19 -12.63 32.81 4.93
C GLN A 19 -11.29 33.48 5.27
N LEU A 20 -10.24 33.10 4.55
CA LEU A 20 -8.93 33.74 4.62
C LEU A 20 -9.06 35.10 3.96
N ASN A 21 -9.32 36.12 4.76
CA ASN A 21 -9.28 37.52 4.33
C ASN A 21 -7.83 38.02 4.39
N GLY A 22 -6.91 37.29 3.75
CA GLY A 22 -5.54 37.76 3.54
C GLY A 22 -5.57 38.82 2.45
N SER A 23 -4.96 39.98 2.69
CA SER A 23 -4.59 40.89 1.61
C SER A 23 -3.65 40.16 0.65
N GLU A 24 -3.69 40.49 -0.64
CA GLU A 24 -2.84 39.86 -1.68
C GLU A 24 -1.34 39.96 -1.37
N GLU A 25 -0.95 40.80 -0.41
CA GLU A 25 0.41 40.97 0.12
C GLU A 25 0.88 39.84 1.06
N ASP A 26 -0.04 39.05 1.62
CA ASP A 26 0.25 37.83 2.42
C ASP A 26 0.21 36.55 1.57
N LEU A 27 -0.05 36.67 0.26
CA LEU A 27 0.12 35.55 -0.67
C LEU A 27 1.62 35.28 -0.78
N VAL A 28 2.07 34.23 -0.12
CA VAL A 28 3.38 33.65 -0.35
C VAL A 28 3.54 33.46 -1.86
N ASP A 29 4.49 34.18 -2.44
CA ASP A 29 4.79 34.15 -3.87
C ASP A 29 5.42 32.78 -4.18
N PHE A 30 4.56 31.83 -4.55
CA PHE A 30 4.96 30.52 -5.07
C PHE A 30 5.43 30.65 -6.52
N ASP A 31 6.19 31.70 -6.85
CA ASP A 31 6.79 31.82 -8.17
C ASP A 31 7.81 30.68 -8.32
N GLU A 32 7.50 29.77 -9.24
CA GLU A 32 8.25 28.57 -9.56
C GLU A 32 9.71 28.90 -9.96
N THR A 33 9.97 30.16 -10.31
CA THR A 33 11.26 30.73 -10.73
C THR A 33 12.31 30.86 -9.61
N LEU A 34 11.91 30.78 -8.33
CA LEU A 34 12.82 30.91 -7.19
C LEU A 34 13.24 29.57 -6.57
N LEU A 35 12.64 28.46 -7.00
CA LEU A 35 13.08 27.14 -6.57
C LEU A 35 14.38 26.80 -7.30
N PRO A 36 15.45 26.38 -6.62
CA PRO A 36 16.60 25.80 -7.29
C PRO A 36 16.11 24.65 -8.19
N GLU A 37 16.56 24.57 -9.46
CA GLU A 37 16.31 23.42 -10.35
C GLU A 37 16.58 22.06 -9.66
N ASP A 38 17.50 22.05 -8.70
CA ASP A 38 17.90 20.89 -7.93
C ASP A 38 16.93 20.49 -6.80
N SER A 39 15.83 21.24 -6.55
CA SER A 39 14.87 20.92 -5.48
C SER A 39 14.06 19.64 -5.74
N TRP A 40 14.10 19.14 -6.98
CA TRP A 40 13.49 17.88 -7.40
C TRP A 40 14.48 16.73 -7.51
N ILE A 41 15.77 16.96 -7.21
CA ILE A 41 16.70 15.85 -7.01
C ILE A 41 16.21 15.12 -5.78
N GLN A 42 15.53 14.00 -6.00
CA GLN A 42 15.24 13.03 -4.97
C GLN A 42 16.61 12.60 -4.44
N ASN A 43 17.05 13.24 -3.37
CA ASN A 43 18.18 12.82 -2.57
C ASN A 43 17.71 11.57 -1.84
N ARG A 44 17.48 10.52 -2.63
CA ARG A 44 16.94 9.26 -2.19
C ARG A 44 17.99 8.70 -1.27
N ASP A 45 17.65 8.64 0.01
CA ASP A 45 18.51 7.99 0.98
C ASP A 45 18.78 6.56 0.48
N SER A 46 20.03 6.12 0.59
CA SER A 46 20.48 4.80 0.08
C SER A 46 19.66 3.63 0.65
N ASP A 47 18.87 3.88 1.70
CA ASP A 47 18.09 2.90 2.45
C ASP A 47 16.64 2.78 1.95
N GLU A 48 16.21 3.61 1.00
CA GLU A 48 14.88 3.53 0.39
C GLU A 48 14.90 2.63 -0.86
N TYR A 49 14.28 1.46 -0.75
CA TYR A 49 14.19 0.48 -1.84
C TYR A 49 12.76 0.42 -2.39
N GLU A 50 12.60 0.72 -3.68
CA GLU A 50 11.34 0.51 -4.37
C GLU A 50 11.20 -0.97 -4.77
N MET A 51 10.09 -1.59 -4.39
CA MET A 51 9.77 -2.94 -4.86
C MET A 51 9.29 -2.88 -6.31
N GLU A 52 9.89 -3.70 -7.18
CA GLU A 52 9.49 -3.80 -8.57
C GLU A 52 8.36 -4.82 -8.75
N ARG A 53 8.51 -6.02 -8.18
CA ARG A 53 7.53 -7.10 -8.31
C ARG A 53 7.69 -8.18 -7.25
N ILE A 54 6.61 -8.93 -7.03
CA ILE A 54 6.60 -10.17 -6.25
C ILE A 54 6.62 -11.35 -7.22
N SER A 55 7.61 -12.23 -7.11
CA SER A 55 7.79 -13.36 -8.03
C SER A 55 7.30 -14.69 -7.48
N ASP A 56 7.45 -14.92 -6.17
CA ASP A 56 7.08 -16.20 -5.55
C ASP A 56 6.65 -16.04 -4.08
N ILE A 57 6.06 -17.09 -3.52
CA ILE A 57 5.59 -17.17 -2.14
C ILE A 57 5.89 -18.54 -1.55
N ARG A 58 6.46 -18.55 -0.35
CA ARG A 58 6.79 -19.78 0.40
C ARG A 58 6.23 -19.73 1.82
N PRO A 59 5.96 -20.89 2.46
CA PRO A 59 5.72 -20.93 3.88
C PRO A 59 7.00 -20.52 4.62
N GLY A 60 6.90 -19.46 5.42
CA GLY A 60 7.97 -18.94 6.25
C GLY A 60 8.00 -19.61 7.62
N LYS A 61 8.57 -18.87 8.59
CA LYS A 61 8.73 -19.35 9.96
C LYS A 61 7.38 -19.62 10.63
N ARG A 62 7.34 -20.69 11.43
CA ARG A 62 6.17 -21.02 12.25
C ARG A 62 6.22 -20.24 13.55
N THR A 63 5.13 -19.57 13.89
CA THR A 63 4.94 -18.92 15.18
C THR A 63 4.80 -19.92 16.31
N ARG A 64 5.06 -19.46 17.53
CA ARG A 64 4.82 -20.22 18.77
C ARG A 64 3.38 -20.74 18.91
N TYR A 65 2.41 -20.07 18.31
CA TYR A 65 0.99 -20.43 18.35
C TYR A 65 0.54 -21.27 17.13
N GLY A 66 1.50 -21.75 16.33
CA GLY A 66 1.24 -22.67 15.23
C GLY A 66 0.82 -22.02 13.91
N ARG A 67 0.62 -20.70 13.84
CA ARG A 67 0.45 -19.98 12.56
C ARG A 67 1.76 -20.02 11.76
N ILE A 68 1.66 -20.27 10.46
CA ILE A 68 2.77 -20.23 9.52
C ILE A 68 2.71 -18.90 8.80
N TYR A 69 3.77 -18.09 8.89
CA TYR A 69 3.87 -16.85 8.11
C TYR A 69 4.11 -17.15 6.64
N ARG A 70 3.75 -16.19 5.79
CA ARG A 70 4.02 -16.25 4.35
C ARG A 70 5.22 -15.34 4.09
N GLU A 71 6.21 -15.88 3.41
CA GLU A 71 7.32 -15.10 2.90
C GLU A 71 7.15 -14.94 1.39
N PHE A 72 7.40 -13.72 0.92
CA PHE A 72 7.30 -13.33 -0.48
C PHE A 72 8.67 -13.03 -1.03
N LEU A 73 8.95 -13.52 -2.23
CA LEU A 73 10.17 -13.20 -2.96
C LEU A 73 9.98 -11.88 -3.70
N VAL A 74 10.70 -10.86 -3.25
CA VAL A 74 10.59 -9.49 -3.76
C VAL A 74 11.80 -9.17 -4.61
N HIS A 75 11.55 -8.68 -5.83
CA HIS A 75 12.56 -8.04 -6.66
C HIS A 75 12.55 -6.53 -6.39
N TRP A 76 13.74 -5.99 -6.16
CA TRP A 76 13.92 -4.57 -5.90
C TRP A 76 14.34 -3.85 -7.17
N ARG A 77 13.79 -2.66 -7.39
CA ARG A 77 14.12 -1.85 -8.55
C ARG A 77 15.59 -1.42 -8.48
N GLY A 78 16.37 -1.86 -9.47
CA GLY A 78 17.80 -1.55 -9.56
C GLY A 78 18.72 -2.53 -8.82
N TYR A 79 18.19 -3.63 -8.26
CA TYR A 79 19.00 -4.70 -7.68
C TYR A 79 18.70 -6.03 -8.38
N GLU A 80 19.75 -6.80 -8.63
CA GLU A 80 19.64 -8.08 -9.32
C GLU A 80 19.15 -9.19 -8.37
N ASP A 81 19.50 -9.09 -7.09
CA ASP A 81 19.23 -10.10 -6.09
C ASP A 81 17.86 -9.93 -5.41
N PRO A 82 16.91 -10.87 -5.59
CA PRO A 82 15.65 -10.84 -4.90
C PRO A 82 15.77 -11.33 -3.46
N THR A 83 14.95 -10.79 -2.57
CA THR A 83 14.97 -11.13 -1.14
C THR A 83 13.63 -11.68 -0.65
N TRP A 84 13.69 -12.62 0.30
CA TRP A 84 12.50 -13.13 0.97
C TRP A 84 12.10 -12.20 2.12
N ILE A 85 10.86 -11.69 2.06
CA ILE A 85 10.31 -10.75 3.04
C ILE A 85 9.02 -11.32 3.62
N ASP A 86 8.85 -11.23 4.93
CA ASP A 86 7.62 -11.62 5.61
C ASP A 86 6.47 -10.66 5.27
N GLU A 87 5.26 -11.19 5.15
CA GLU A 87 4.03 -10.44 4.89
C GLU A 87 3.89 -9.17 5.74
N ALA A 88 4.34 -9.19 7.00
CA ALA A 88 4.25 -8.04 7.91
C ALA A 88 5.17 -6.85 7.54
N TYR A 89 6.23 -7.09 6.76
CA TYR A 89 7.18 -6.06 6.32
C TYR A 89 6.94 -5.60 4.88
N LEU A 90 5.94 -6.18 4.20
CA LEU A 90 5.61 -5.86 2.83
C LEU A 90 4.67 -4.65 2.77
N ASN A 91 5.18 -3.47 2.41
CA ASN A 91 4.38 -2.24 2.35
C ASN A 91 3.57 -2.08 1.04
N CYS A 92 3.81 -2.91 0.02
CA CYS A 92 3.21 -2.78 -1.31
C CYS A 92 1.95 -3.63 -1.47
N GLY A 93 0.86 -3.25 -0.81
CA GLY A 93 -0.41 -3.99 -0.83
C GLY A 93 -1.01 -4.20 -2.23
N ALA A 94 -0.80 -3.26 -3.16
CA ALA A 94 -1.27 -3.38 -4.54
C ALA A 94 -0.57 -4.53 -5.30
N LEU A 95 0.77 -4.59 -5.22
CA LEU A 95 1.57 -5.66 -5.83
C LEU A 95 1.20 -7.03 -5.25
N LEU A 96 0.97 -7.09 -3.93
CA LEU A 96 0.52 -8.32 -3.26
C LEU A 96 -0.84 -8.79 -3.78
N TYR A 97 -1.79 -7.86 -3.92
CA TYR A 97 -3.12 -8.17 -4.42
C TYR A 97 -3.08 -8.73 -5.85
N ASP A 98 -2.37 -8.07 -6.76
CA ASP A 98 -2.26 -8.52 -8.15
C ASP A 98 -1.58 -9.90 -8.23
N PHE A 99 -0.50 -10.12 -7.49
CA PHE A 99 0.18 -11.42 -7.44
C PHE A 99 -0.75 -12.56 -6.96
N LEU A 100 -1.49 -12.34 -5.86
CA LEU A 100 -2.42 -13.34 -5.33
C LEU A 100 -3.61 -13.58 -6.27
N ARG A 101 -4.09 -12.54 -6.94
CA ARG A 101 -5.17 -12.63 -7.94
C ARG A 101 -4.73 -13.48 -9.13
N ASP A 102 -3.56 -13.18 -9.68
CA ASP A 102 -3.01 -13.90 -10.84
C ASP A 102 -2.75 -15.37 -10.51
N ARG A 103 -2.22 -15.66 -9.32
CA ARG A 103 -2.01 -17.04 -8.86
C ARG A 103 -3.32 -17.80 -8.72
N THR A 104 -4.34 -17.16 -8.15
CA THR A 104 -5.68 -17.77 -8.01
C THR A 104 -6.30 -18.05 -9.38
N ASN A 105 -6.12 -17.13 -10.34
CA ASN A 105 -6.57 -17.32 -11.71
C ASN A 105 -5.86 -18.51 -12.36
N ARG A 106 -4.53 -18.60 -12.28
CA ARG A 106 -3.75 -19.74 -12.79
C ARG A 106 -4.23 -21.08 -12.20
N ASN A 107 -4.48 -21.13 -10.90
CA ASN A 107 -5.00 -22.33 -10.25
C ASN A 107 -6.39 -22.74 -10.78
N ARG A 108 -7.27 -21.77 -11.09
CA ARG A 108 -8.58 -22.07 -11.69
C ARG A 108 -8.44 -22.66 -13.09
N PHE A 109 -7.53 -22.15 -13.90
CA PHE A 109 -7.29 -22.69 -15.25
C PHE A 109 -6.60 -24.06 -15.24
N GLY A 110 -5.75 -24.35 -14.24
CA GLY A 110 -5.13 -25.68 -14.07
C GLY A 110 -6.14 -26.78 -13.71
N VAL A 111 -7.17 -26.47 -12.92
CA VAL A 111 -8.24 -27.44 -12.56
C VAL A 111 -9.03 -27.90 -13.80
N MET A 112 -9.23 -27.04 -14.79
CA MET A 112 -9.97 -27.37 -16.02
C MET A 112 -9.21 -28.29 -17.00
N GLN A 113 -7.89 -28.45 -16.88
CA GLN A 113 -7.08 -29.24 -17.82
C GLN A 113 -6.76 -30.66 -17.31
N SER A 114 -7.31 -31.07 -16.17
CA SER A 114 -6.98 -32.36 -15.53
C SER A 114 -7.83 -33.56 -16.01
N HIS A 115 -8.65 -33.39 -17.05
CA HIS A 115 -9.57 -34.45 -17.51
C HIS A 115 -9.41 -34.83 -18.99
N GLU A 116 -8.19 -34.81 -19.51
CA GLU A 116 -7.89 -35.40 -20.80
C GLU A 116 -6.58 -36.19 -20.71
N GLU A 117 -6.71 -37.46 -20.30
CA GLU A 117 -5.71 -38.50 -20.57
C GLU A 117 -6.29 -39.49 -21.62
N PRO A 118 -5.45 -40.00 -22.53
CA PRO A 118 -5.84 -40.79 -23.72
C PRO A 118 -6.31 -42.21 -23.44
#